data_AF-A0A7Z7BT33-F1
#
_entry.id   AF-A0A7Z7BT33-F1
#
_cell.length_a   1.000
_cell.length_b   1.000
_cell.length_c   1.000
_cell.angle_alpha   90.00
_cell.angle_beta   90.00
_cell.angle_gamma   90.00
#
_symmetry.space_group_name_H-M   'P 1'
#
loop_
_entity.id
_entity.type
_entity.pdbx_description
1 polymer ?
#
loop_
_entity_poly.entity_id
_entity_poly.type
_entity_poly.pdbx_seq_one_letter_code
_entity_poly.pdbx_strand_id
1 'polypeptide(L)'
;MIGVFVRLIILAVAFPIFSETSGAAANVEVIKPVKTHVTIIVDNAVLQTGGTVLVVPQKVSRNVWDRLPKRPENSLLRNNPKSRVIGDADKLLEVRVSSKVSVVEFDYPADGTYGFNLVPGDNTRPSALRTKRILVGSGYYTDQKTGTRVDWGEVSTIHIYGPDVDESFSRSVRISSHEIMNIGAAKIAGEGFVVHRLSDRQIGRAVIKEPK
;
A
#
# COMPACT_ATOMS: atom_id res chain seq x y z
N MET A 1 -23.15 -53.25 71.77
CA MET A 1 -24.16 -53.69 70.77
C MET A 1 -24.45 -52.53 69.85
N ILE A 2 -24.41 -52.81 68.55
CA ILE A 2 -24.45 -51.85 67.44
C ILE A 2 -25.83 -51.20 67.32
N GLY A 3 -25.87 -49.93 66.96
CA GLY A 3 -27.09 -49.21 66.59
C GLY A 3 -26.78 -47.83 66.03
N VAL A 4 -26.19 -47.80 64.84
CA VAL A 4 -25.97 -46.58 64.03
C VAL A 4 -27.31 -46.01 63.60
N PHE A 5 -27.58 -44.74 63.86
CA PHE A 5 -28.54 -43.96 63.07
C PHE A 5 -28.01 -42.56 62.74
N VAL A 6 -28.18 -42.25 61.47
CA VAL A 6 -27.51 -41.22 60.68
C VAL A 6 -28.16 -39.85 60.89
N ARG A 7 -27.31 -38.80 60.91
CA ARG A 7 -27.69 -37.39 60.95
C ARG A 7 -28.41 -36.95 59.68
N LEU A 8 -29.47 -36.15 59.82
CA LEU A 8 -29.95 -35.26 58.76
C LEU A 8 -29.94 -33.82 59.31
N ILE A 9 -28.91 -33.05 58.93
CA ILE A 9 -28.86 -31.60 59.18
C ILE A 9 -29.36 -30.94 57.89
N ILE A 10 -30.46 -30.21 57.99
CA ILE A 10 -31.01 -29.39 56.92
C ILE A 10 -30.09 -28.18 56.77
N LEU A 11 -29.30 -28.13 55.69
CA LEU A 11 -28.56 -26.93 55.29
C LEU A 11 -29.30 -26.28 54.12
N ALA A 12 -29.88 -25.11 54.37
CA ALA A 12 -30.55 -24.30 53.37
C ALA A 12 -29.52 -23.82 52.33
N VAL A 13 -29.65 -24.30 51.09
CA VAL A 13 -28.92 -23.77 49.94
C VAL A 13 -29.76 -22.64 49.35
N ALA A 14 -29.29 -21.41 49.51
CA ALA A 14 -29.81 -20.27 48.77
C ALA A 14 -29.47 -20.44 47.30
N PHE A 15 -30.49 -20.60 46.45
CA PHE A 15 -30.37 -20.51 45.00
C PHE A 15 -30.17 -19.04 44.61
N PRO A 16 -29.08 -18.65 43.92
CA PRO A 16 -29.13 -17.45 43.10
C PRO A 16 -30.00 -17.76 41.89
N ILE A 17 -31.07 -16.99 41.73
CA ILE A 17 -31.90 -16.97 40.53
C ILE A 17 -30.99 -16.53 39.38
N PHE A 18 -30.66 -17.46 38.48
CA PHE A 18 -30.09 -17.14 37.18
C PHE A 18 -31.14 -16.38 36.38
N SER A 19 -31.03 -15.05 36.34
CA SER A 19 -31.66 -14.24 35.29
C SER A 19 -30.78 -14.32 34.05
N GLU A 20 -30.99 -15.33 33.23
CA GLU A 20 -30.64 -15.26 31.81
C GLU A 20 -31.80 -14.65 31.02
N THR A 21 -31.47 -14.13 29.84
CA THR A 21 -32.27 -13.35 28.88
C THR A 21 -32.26 -11.85 29.12
N SER A 22 -31.76 -11.02 28.21
CA SER A 22 -31.15 -11.28 26.91
C SER A 22 -30.28 -10.06 26.62
N GLY A 23 -28.98 -10.20 26.83
CA GLY A 23 -28.04 -9.25 26.27
C GLY A 23 -28.22 -9.32 24.76
N ALA A 24 -28.86 -8.31 24.18
CA ALA A 24 -28.72 -8.07 22.75
C ALA A 24 -27.21 -8.03 22.52
N ALA A 25 -26.68 -9.06 21.86
CA ALA A 25 -25.34 -8.99 21.34
C ALA A 25 -25.34 -7.73 20.50
N ALA A 26 -24.62 -6.71 20.95
CA ALA A 26 -24.30 -5.59 20.09
C ALA A 26 -23.60 -6.24 18.90
N ASN A 27 -24.34 -6.41 17.80
CA ASN A 27 -23.75 -6.70 16.52
C ASN A 27 -22.89 -5.48 16.24
N VAL A 28 -21.64 -5.53 16.70
CA VAL A 28 -20.60 -4.66 16.19
C VAL A 28 -20.51 -5.10 14.75
N GLU A 29 -21.24 -4.39 13.90
CA GLU A 29 -21.08 -4.49 12.46
C GLU A 29 -19.61 -4.15 12.24
N VAL A 30 -18.79 -5.20 12.07
CA VAL A 30 -17.38 -5.03 11.73
C VAL A 30 -17.42 -4.50 10.32
N ILE A 31 -17.49 -3.17 10.18
CA ILE A 31 -17.36 -2.47 8.92
C ILE A 31 -16.03 -2.96 8.36
N LYS A 32 -16.09 -3.85 7.37
CA LYS A 32 -14.87 -4.33 6.72
C LYS A 32 -14.21 -3.09 6.11
N PRO A 33 -13.00 -2.72 6.53
CA PRO A 33 -12.37 -1.52 6.03
C PRO A 33 -12.19 -1.70 4.52
N VAL A 34 -12.71 -0.73 3.76
CA VAL A 34 -12.59 -0.72 2.30
C VAL A 34 -11.12 -0.65 1.88
N LYS A 35 -10.79 -1.16 0.69
CA LYS A 35 -9.40 -1.24 0.25
C LYS A 35 -9.15 -0.62 -1.12
N THR A 36 -8.09 0.19 -1.22
CA THR A 36 -7.46 0.51 -2.51
C THR A 36 -6.43 -0.57 -2.85
N HIS A 37 -6.65 -1.30 -3.94
CA HIS A 37 -5.67 -2.22 -4.53
C HIS A 37 -4.92 -1.49 -5.65
N VAL A 38 -3.60 -1.58 -5.68
CA VAL A 38 -2.77 -0.96 -6.71
C VAL A 38 -1.95 -2.03 -7.42
N THR A 39 -2.10 -2.13 -8.74
CA THR A 39 -1.23 -2.94 -9.58
C THR A 39 -0.24 -2.03 -10.28
N ILE A 40 1.04 -2.14 -9.90
CA ILE A 40 2.14 -1.41 -10.52
C ILE A 40 2.74 -2.30 -11.61
N ILE A 41 2.59 -1.85 -12.85
CA ILE A 41 3.00 -2.52 -14.07
C ILE A 41 4.39 -2.02 -14.44
N VAL A 42 5.37 -2.91 -14.38
CA VAL A 42 6.77 -2.61 -14.67
C VAL A 42 7.02 -2.84 -16.16
N ASP A 43 7.30 -1.76 -16.89
CA ASP A 43 7.59 -1.83 -18.33
C ASP A 43 8.93 -2.49 -18.63
N ASN A 44 9.08 -3.01 -19.85
CA ASN A 44 10.26 -3.75 -20.31
C ASN A 44 11.59 -3.03 -20.09
N ALA A 45 11.63 -1.70 -20.25
CA ALA A 45 12.85 -0.94 -20.00
C ALA A 45 13.37 -1.15 -18.56
N VAL A 46 12.48 -1.06 -17.57
CA VAL A 46 12.83 -1.26 -16.16
C VAL A 46 13.07 -2.74 -15.83
N LEU A 47 12.35 -3.66 -16.48
CA LEU A 47 12.62 -5.10 -16.33
C LEU A 47 14.02 -5.50 -16.81
N GLN A 48 14.55 -4.82 -17.84
CA GLN A 48 15.86 -5.12 -18.42
C GLN A 48 17.02 -4.48 -17.67
N THR A 49 16.84 -3.25 -17.14
CA THR A 49 17.91 -2.50 -16.49
C THR A 49 17.85 -2.58 -14.96
N GLY A 50 16.70 -2.93 -14.39
CA GLY A 50 16.40 -2.70 -12.99
C GLY A 50 15.93 -1.27 -12.73
N GLY A 51 15.51 -1.02 -11.49
CA GLY A 51 14.97 0.29 -11.11
C GLY A 51 14.57 0.39 -9.64
N THR A 52 14.07 1.56 -9.28
CA THR A 52 13.57 1.89 -7.94
C THR A 52 12.21 2.54 -8.05
N VAL A 53 11.24 2.04 -7.29
CA VAL A 53 9.91 2.65 -7.16
C VAL A 53 9.69 3.07 -5.71
N LEU A 54 9.41 4.35 -5.50
CA LEU A 54 8.87 4.86 -4.24
C LEU A 54 7.35 4.77 -4.32
N VAL A 55 6.74 3.99 -3.45
CA VAL A 55 5.29 3.78 -3.41
C VAL A 55 4.74 4.55 -2.21
N VAL A 56 3.91 5.55 -2.48
CA VAL A 56 3.48 6.59 -1.52
C VAL A 56 1.94 6.60 -1.43
N PRO A 57 1.35 5.86 -0.48
CA PRO A 57 -0.08 5.97 -0.18
C PRO A 57 -0.45 7.36 0.39
N GLN A 58 -1.47 7.98 -0.19
CA GLN A 58 -2.02 9.27 0.20
C GLN A 58 -3.41 9.09 0.81
N LYS A 59 -3.55 9.53 2.06
CA LYS A 59 -4.82 9.42 2.77
C LYS A 59 -5.76 10.52 2.29
N VAL A 60 -6.93 10.16 1.77
CA VAL A 60 -7.95 11.10 1.32
C VAL A 60 -9.26 10.92 2.08
N SER A 61 -10.12 11.94 2.03
CA SER A 61 -11.45 11.85 2.62
C SER A 61 -12.32 10.84 1.87
N ARG A 62 -13.30 10.27 2.56
CA ARG A 62 -14.21 9.27 1.98
C ARG A 62 -14.93 9.80 0.73
N ASN A 63 -15.36 11.06 0.76
CA ASN A 63 -16.02 11.73 -0.36
C ASN A 63 -15.13 11.86 -1.62
N VAL A 64 -13.81 12.02 -1.45
CA VAL A 64 -12.87 12.08 -2.59
C VAL A 64 -12.68 10.67 -3.14
N TRP A 65 -12.47 9.69 -2.26
CA TRP A 65 -12.22 8.31 -2.65
C TRP A 65 -13.44 7.63 -3.30
N ASP A 66 -14.66 7.91 -2.84
CA ASP A 66 -15.89 7.34 -3.39
C ASP A 66 -16.17 7.81 -4.83
N ARG A 67 -15.56 8.93 -5.26
CA ARG A 67 -15.63 9.42 -6.65
C ARG A 67 -14.70 8.68 -7.59
N LEU A 68 -13.72 7.92 -7.08
CA LEU A 68 -12.83 7.12 -7.91
C LEU A 68 -13.62 5.96 -8.52
N PRO A 69 -13.33 5.59 -9.78
CA PRO A 69 -13.99 4.44 -10.37
C PRO A 69 -13.58 3.16 -9.64
N LYS A 70 -14.46 2.16 -9.63
CA LYS A 70 -14.13 0.84 -9.04
C LYS A 70 -12.90 0.20 -9.69
N ARG A 71 -12.76 0.37 -11.00
CA ARG A 71 -11.68 -0.17 -11.82
C ARG A 71 -11.33 0.85 -12.90
N PRO A 72 -10.12 0.81 -13.48
CA PRO A 72 -9.79 1.66 -14.62
C PRO A 72 -10.72 1.34 -15.79
N GLU A 73 -11.21 2.37 -16.48
CA GLU A 73 -12.04 2.19 -17.68
C GLU A 73 -11.29 1.41 -18.77
N ASN A 74 -10.02 1.76 -18.98
CA ASN A 74 -9.12 1.10 -19.91
C ASN A 74 -8.02 0.37 -19.15
N SER A 75 -8.25 -0.91 -18.85
CA SER A 75 -7.24 -1.72 -18.17
C SER A 75 -5.98 -1.86 -19.03
N LEU A 76 -4.83 -1.65 -18.40
CA LEU A 76 -3.50 -1.79 -18.98
C LEU A 76 -3.06 -3.26 -19.05
N LEU A 77 -3.77 -4.16 -18.37
CA LEU A 77 -3.51 -5.59 -18.33
C LEU A 77 -4.73 -6.38 -18.80
N ARG A 78 -4.57 -7.20 -19.85
CA ARG A 78 -5.65 -8.11 -20.28
C ARG A 78 -6.16 -9.02 -19.15
N ASN A 79 -5.27 -9.40 -18.24
CA ASN A 79 -5.57 -10.26 -17.09
C ASN A 79 -4.89 -9.71 -15.85
N ASN A 80 -5.50 -8.72 -15.19
CA ASN A 80 -5.01 -8.25 -13.89
C ASN A 80 -5.38 -9.27 -12.78
N PRO A 81 -4.40 -9.86 -12.05
CA PRO A 81 -4.69 -10.82 -10.97
C PRO A 81 -5.58 -10.25 -9.86
N LYS A 82 -5.49 -8.94 -9.59
CA LYS A 82 -6.30 -8.28 -8.55
C LYS A 82 -7.76 -8.14 -8.94
N SER A 83 -8.08 -8.07 -10.23
CA SER A 83 -9.46 -7.92 -10.71
C SER A 83 -10.41 -9.01 -10.18
N ARG A 84 -9.88 -10.21 -9.89
CA ARG A 84 -10.62 -11.39 -9.41
C ARG A 84 -10.86 -11.40 -7.90
N VAL A 85 -10.17 -10.56 -7.14
CA VAL A 85 -10.16 -10.60 -5.66
C VAL A 85 -10.57 -9.28 -5.01
N ILE A 86 -10.85 -8.23 -5.79
CA ILE A 86 -11.36 -6.98 -5.22
C ILE A 86 -12.82 -7.15 -4.79
N GLY A 87 -13.14 -6.68 -3.58
CA GLY A 87 -14.51 -6.63 -3.07
C GLY A 87 -15.36 -5.58 -3.76
N ASP A 88 -16.65 -5.52 -3.42
CA ASP A 88 -17.57 -4.62 -4.11
C ASP A 88 -17.36 -3.14 -3.82
N ALA A 89 -16.96 -2.83 -2.59
CA ALA A 89 -16.63 -1.49 -2.17
C ALA A 89 -15.20 -1.07 -2.54
N ASP A 90 -14.31 -2.03 -2.79
CA ASP A 90 -12.88 -1.78 -3.07
C ASP A 90 -12.67 -1.02 -4.38
N LYS A 91 -11.48 -0.41 -4.50
CA LYS A 91 -11.03 0.26 -5.73
C LYS A 91 -9.78 -0.44 -6.26
N LEU A 92 -9.66 -0.55 -7.58
CA LEU A 92 -8.47 -1.05 -8.25
C LEU A 92 -7.85 0.08 -9.08
N LEU A 93 -6.58 0.37 -8.82
CA LEU A 93 -5.76 1.27 -9.61
C LEU A 93 -4.72 0.46 -10.40
N GLU A 94 -4.49 0.87 -11.64
CA GLU A 94 -3.43 0.31 -12.50
C GLU A 94 -2.47 1.42 -12.88
N VAL A 95 -1.21 1.23 -12.55
CA VAL A 95 -0.18 2.25 -12.68
C VAL A 95 0.98 1.67 -13.46
N ARG A 96 1.55 2.42 -14.40
CA ARG A 96 2.70 1.98 -15.19
C ARG A 96 3.97 2.72 -14.78
N VAL A 97 5.05 1.97 -14.53
CA VAL A 97 6.38 2.52 -14.24
C VAL A 97 7.34 2.13 -15.37
N SER A 98 7.93 3.15 -15.99
CA SER A 98 8.78 2.99 -17.18
C SER A 98 10.11 3.75 -17.11
N SER A 99 10.38 4.42 -15.99
CA SER A 99 11.67 5.06 -15.71
C SER A 99 12.42 4.33 -14.59
N LYS A 100 13.75 4.35 -14.69
CA LYS A 100 14.69 3.77 -13.70
C LYS A 100 14.38 4.20 -12.26
N VAL A 101 13.95 5.45 -12.06
CA VAL A 101 13.37 5.92 -10.79
C VAL A 101 11.96 6.42 -11.04
N SER A 102 11.01 5.92 -10.26
CA SER A 102 9.61 6.36 -10.29
C SER A 102 9.09 6.60 -8.88
N VAL A 103 8.23 7.62 -8.70
CA VAL A 103 7.43 7.80 -7.49
C VAL A 103 5.97 7.59 -7.86
N VAL A 104 5.30 6.66 -7.19
CA VAL A 104 3.88 6.36 -7.39
C VAL A 104 3.13 6.83 -6.15
N GLU A 105 2.41 7.93 -6.29
CA GLU A 105 1.48 8.41 -5.28
C GLU A 105 0.07 7.91 -5.61
N PHE A 106 -0.69 7.42 -4.64
CA PHE A 106 -2.05 6.94 -4.89
C PHE A 106 -2.96 7.12 -3.68
N ASP A 107 -4.25 7.29 -3.95
CA ASP A 107 -5.24 7.64 -2.94
C ASP A 107 -5.83 6.41 -2.25
N TYR A 108 -5.99 6.48 -0.93
CA TYR A 108 -6.76 5.52 -0.15
C TYR A 108 -7.61 6.24 0.90
N PRO A 109 -8.76 5.68 1.30
CA PRO A 109 -9.69 6.39 2.15
C PRO A 109 -9.20 6.36 3.61
N ALA A 110 -9.44 7.45 4.34
CA ALA A 110 -8.96 7.64 5.70
C ALA A 110 -9.37 6.56 6.71
N ASP A 111 -10.53 5.93 6.48
CA ASP A 111 -11.15 4.86 7.25
C ASP A 111 -10.87 3.46 6.68
N GLY A 112 -10.04 3.35 5.62
CA GLY A 112 -9.76 2.09 4.93
C GLY A 112 -8.29 1.67 4.96
N THR A 113 -7.98 0.72 4.09
CA THR A 113 -6.64 0.16 3.92
C THR A 113 -6.20 0.21 2.46
N TYR A 114 -4.97 -0.18 2.19
CA TYR A 114 -4.48 -0.32 0.84
C TYR A 114 -3.58 -1.55 0.71
N GLY A 115 -3.29 -1.93 -0.52
CA GLY A 115 -2.26 -2.90 -0.83
C GLY A 115 -1.83 -2.78 -2.27
N PHE A 116 -0.56 -3.06 -2.54
CA PHE A 116 -0.01 -2.99 -3.88
C PHE A 116 0.72 -4.27 -4.25
N ASN A 117 0.80 -4.53 -5.54
CA ASN A 117 1.63 -5.59 -6.14
C ASN A 117 2.31 -5.05 -7.38
N LEU A 118 3.45 -5.63 -7.71
CA LEU A 118 4.17 -5.34 -8.96
C LEU A 118 4.01 -6.52 -9.91
N VAL A 119 3.79 -6.23 -11.19
CA VAL A 119 3.69 -7.24 -12.26
C VAL A 119 4.48 -6.78 -13.48
N PRO A 120 5.05 -7.70 -14.29
CA PRO A 120 5.65 -7.33 -15.55
C PRO A 120 4.57 -6.85 -16.54
N GLY A 121 4.87 -5.79 -17.31
CA GLY A 121 3.99 -5.26 -18.34
C GLY A 121 3.96 -6.07 -19.63
N ASP A 122 5.01 -6.84 -19.88
CA ASP A 122 5.10 -7.77 -21.01
C ASP A 122 5.18 -9.21 -20.50
N ASN A 123 4.21 -10.03 -20.94
CA ASN A 123 4.15 -11.45 -20.61
C ASN A 123 4.86 -12.32 -21.67
N THR A 124 5.39 -11.73 -22.75
CA THR A 124 5.98 -12.49 -23.87
C THR A 124 7.39 -13.01 -23.58
N ARG A 125 8.11 -12.39 -22.63
CA ARG A 125 9.38 -12.90 -22.10
C ARG A 125 9.38 -12.75 -20.59
N PRO A 126 9.14 -13.84 -19.83
CA PRO A 126 9.19 -13.78 -18.38
C PRO A 126 10.67 -13.77 -17.95
N SER A 127 11.36 -12.63 -18.05
CA SER A 127 12.31 -12.34 -16.98
C SER A 127 11.44 -12.22 -15.74
N ALA A 128 11.47 -13.25 -14.88
CA ALA A 128 10.66 -13.24 -13.66
C ALA A 128 10.91 -11.92 -12.95
N LEU A 129 9.87 -11.10 -12.80
CA LEU A 129 9.99 -9.82 -12.09
C LEU A 129 10.46 -10.13 -10.68
N ARG A 130 11.69 -9.73 -10.38
CA ARG A 130 12.29 -9.87 -9.05
C ARG A 130 12.27 -8.50 -8.40
N THR A 131 11.72 -8.44 -7.20
CA THR A 131 11.63 -7.21 -6.43
C THR A 131 11.92 -7.46 -4.97
N LYS A 132 12.44 -6.44 -4.27
CA LYS A 132 12.59 -6.45 -2.83
C LYS A 132 12.10 -5.12 -2.26
N ARG A 133 11.22 -5.18 -1.27
CA ARG A 133 10.87 -4.01 -0.46
C ARG A 133 11.99 -3.81 0.55
N ILE A 134 12.84 -2.81 0.31
CA ILE A 134 14.07 -2.63 1.08
C ILE A 134 13.91 -1.65 2.25
N LEU A 135 12.95 -0.73 2.18
CA LEU A 135 12.67 0.26 3.22
C LEU A 135 11.17 0.56 3.29
N VAL A 136 10.67 0.76 4.50
CA VAL A 136 9.32 1.26 4.81
C VAL A 136 9.45 2.30 5.92
N GLY A 137 8.79 3.44 5.77
CA GLY A 137 8.74 4.45 6.82
C GLY A 137 8.02 5.70 6.37
N SER A 138 7.82 6.65 7.28
CA SER A 138 7.29 7.96 6.95
C SER A 138 8.36 8.87 6.33
N GLY A 139 7.94 9.97 5.72
CA GLY A 139 8.82 10.99 5.18
C GLY A 139 8.05 12.27 4.90
N TYR A 140 8.72 13.24 4.29
CA TYR A 140 8.07 14.45 3.79
C TYR A 140 8.97 15.09 2.75
N TYR A 141 8.41 16.00 1.96
CA TYR A 141 9.18 16.99 1.22
C TYR A 141 8.52 18.35 1.34
N THR A 142 9.29 19.41 1.11
CA THR A 142 8.73 20.75 0.96
C THR A 142 8.70 21.05 -0.52
N ASP A 143 7.52 21.31 -1.07
CA ASP A 143 7.38 21.75 -2.45
C ASP A 143 8.00 23.14 -2.58
N GLN A 144 9.09 23.25 -3.33
CA GLN A 144 9.88 24.47 -3.46
C GLN A 144 9.13 25.59 -4.21
N LYS A 145 8.10 25.27 -4.98
CA LYS A 145 7.31 26.27 -5.70
C LYS A 145 6.29 26.93 -4.79
N THR A 146 5.69 26.16 -3.90
CA THR A 146 4.59 26.63 -3.03
C THR A 146 5.02 26.88 -1.60
N GLY A 147 6.21 26.42 -1.19
CA GLY A 147 6.66 26.39 0.20
C GLY A 147 5.89 25.40 1.08
N THR A 148 4.99 24.61 0.50
CA THR A 148 4.09 23.73 1.25
C THR A 148 4.80 22.44 1.63
N ARG A 149 4.71 22.06 2.91
CA ARG A 149 5.16 20.74 3.37
C ARG A 149 4.13 19.68 2.96
N VAL A 150 4.59 18.64 2.29
CA VAL A 150 3.81 17.46 1.93
C VAL A 150 4.34 16.28 2.74
N ASP A 151 3.53 15.81 3.69
CA ASP A 151 3.88 14.68 4.55
C ASP A 151 3.51 13.36 3.86
N TRP A 152 4.44 12.42 3.92
CA TRP A 152 4.23 11.04 3.51
C TRP A 152 4.09 10.16 4.76
N GLY A 153 2.85 9.84 5.12
CA GLY A 153 2.56 9.00 6.28
C GLY A 153 3.23 7.62 6.20
N GLU A 154 3.32 7.07 4.99
CA GLU A 154 4.12 5.88 4.69
C GLU A 154 4.70 6.01 3.28
N VAL A 155 5.91 5.47 3.09
CA VAL A 155 6.52 5.21 1.79
C VAL A 155 7.22 3.87 1.82
N SER A 156 6.93 3.04 0.83
CA SER A 156 7.67 1.81 0.56
C SER A 156 8.68 2.05 -0.56
N THR A 157 9.96 1.75 -0.30
CA THR A 157 11.01 1.75 -1.33
C THR A 157 11.16 0.34 -1.88
N ILE A 158 10.82 0.18 -3.16
CA ILE A 158 10.89 -1.09 -3.88
C ILE A 158 12.09 -1.07 -4.81
N HIS A 159 13.03 -1.98 -4.55
CA HIS A 159 14.11 -2.30 -5.47
C HIS A 159 13.60 -3.31 -6.51
N ILE A 160 13.80 -3.00 -7.79
CA ILE A 160 13.58 -3.91 -8.92
C ILE A 160 14.95 -4.35 -9.40
N TYR A 161 15.21 -5.66 -9.35
CA TYR A 161 16.50 -6.21 -9.72
C TYR A 161 16.77 -6.05 -11.22
N GLY A 162 18.01 -5.68 -11.54
CA GLY A 162 18.54 -5.64 -12.90
C GLY A 162 20.04 -5.32 -12.89
N PRO A 163 20.70 -5.28 -14.07
CA PRO A 163 22.14 -5.08 -14.18
C PRO A 163 22.60 -3.67 -13.81
N ASP A 164 21.75 -2.64 -13.91
CA ASP A 164 22.17 -1.24 -13.80
C ASP A 164 21.81 -0.62 -12.44
N VAL A 165 21.05 -1.33 -11.62
CA VAL A 165 20.53 -0.82 -10.35
C VAL A 165 20.73 -1.87 -9.26
N ASP A 166 21.38 -1.48 -8.17
CA ASP A 166 21.53 -2.28 -6.97
C ASP A 166 20.66 -1.74 -5.80
N GLU A 167 20.71 -2.44 -4.66
CA GLU A 167 19.95 -2.00 -3.49
C GLU A 167 20.52 -0.73 -2.84
N SER A 168 21.83 -0.43 -2.98
CA SER A 168 22.44 0.81 -2.42
C SER A 168 21.90 2.03 -3.17
N PHE A 169 21.91 2.00 -4.50
CA PHE A 169 21.27 3.02 -5.33
C PHE A 169 19.81 3.25 -4.93
N SER A 170 19.07 2.16 -4.68
CA SER A 170 17.67 2.23 -4.25
C SER A 170 17.50 2.90 -2.88
N ARG A 171 18.46 2.73 -1.96
CA ARG A 171 18.50 3.46 -0.67
C ARG A 171 18.85 4.94 -0.89
N SER A 172 19.79 5.25 -1.78
CA SER A 172 20.12 6.64 -2.12
C SER A 172 18.92 7.38 -2.72
N VAL A 173 18.13 6.72 -3.58
CA VAL A 173 16.86 7.25 -4.09
C VAL A 173 15.89 7.61 -2.96
N ARG A 174 15.77 6.76 -1.94
CA ARG A 174 14.93 7.05 -0.77
C ARG A 174 15.41 8.30 -0.02
N ILE A 175 16.71 8.43 0.21
CA ILE A 175 17.29 9.59 0.92
C ILE A 175 17.10 10.87 0.10
N SER A 176 17.22 10.78 -1.23
CA SER A 176 17.03 11.88 -2.16
C SER A 176 15.58 12.26 -2.45
N SER A 177 14.59 11.73 -1.72
CA SER A 177 13.19 11.94 -2.06
C SER A 177 12.78 13.41 -2.11
N HIS A 178 13.35 14.26 -1.24
CA HIS A 178 13.09 15.70 -1.25
C HIS A 178 13.49 16.36 -2.59
N GLU A 179 14.71 16.09 -3.05
CA GLU A 179 15.22 16.62 -4.32
C GLU A 179 14.47 16.04 -5.51
N ILE A 180 14.18 14.74 -5.47
CA ILE A 180 13.40 14.03 -6.50
C ILE A 180 12.03 14.68 -6.71
N MET A 181 11.33 15.06 -5.65
CA MET A 181 10.02 15.69 -5.75
C MET A 181 10.08 17.13 -6.29
N ASN A 182 11.24 17.79 -6.18
CA ASN A 182 11.44 19.18 -6.60
C ASN A 182 12.17 19.32 -7.95
N ILE A 183 12.73 18.25 -8.51
CA ILE A 183 13.53 18.29 -9.76
C ILE A 183 12.70 18.54 -11.04
N GLY A 184 11.38 18.66 -10.91
CA GLY A 184 10.47 18.83 -12.05
C GLY A 184 10.34 17.58 -12.91
N ALA A 185 10.25 16.40 -12.28
CA ALA A 185 9.99 15.14 -12.97
C ALA A 185 8.67 15.20 -13.77
N ALA A 186 8.63 14.53 -14.93
CA ALA A 186 7.41 14.40 -15.71
C ALA A 186 6.35 13.67 -14.87
N LYS A 187 5.10 14.13 -14.93
CA LYS A 187 3.98 13.55 -14.17
C LYS A 187 2.99 12.89 -15.11
N ILE A 188 2.55 11.69 -14.76
CA ILE A 188 1.40 11.02 -15.38
C ILE A 188 0.34 10.89 -14.30
N ALA A 189 -0.77 11.61 -14.46
CA ALA A 189 -1.90 11.52 -13.55
C ALA A 189 -2.96 10.58 -14.13
N GLY A 190 -3.55 9.77 -13.26
CA GLY A 190 -4.79 9.04 -13.52
C GLY A 190 -5.77 9.27 -12.37
N GLU A 191 -6.92 8.62 -12.43
CA GLU A 191 -7.90 8.73 -11.35
C GLU A 191 -7.37 8.08 -10.08
N GLY A 192 -7.10 8.89 -9.06
CA GLY A 192 -6.61 8.43 -7.76
C GLY A 192 -5.12 8.08 -7.70
N PHE A 193 -4.32 8.46 -8.70
CA PHE A 193 -2.87 8.30 -8.64
C PHE A 193 -2.08 9.31 -9.48
N VAL A 194 -0.81 9.51 -9.11
CA VAL A 194 0.18 10.26 -9.87
C VAL A 194 1.49 9.47 -9.92
N VAL A 195 2.10 9.39 -11.11
CA VAL A 195 3.44 8.83 -11.31
C VAL A 195 4.41 9.92 -11.69
N HIS A 196 5.45 10.09 -10.89
CA HIS A 196 6.60 10.92 -11.21
C HIS A 196 7.64 10.06 -11.90
N ARG A 197 8.04 10.47 -13.11
CA ARG A 197 9.02 9.77 -13.93
C ARG A 197 10.27 10.60 -14.07
N LEU A 198 11.38 10.07 -13.57
CA LEU A 198 12.67 10.76 -13.65
C LEU A 198 13.42 10.31 -14.89
N SER A 199 13.94 11.28 -15.64
CA SER A 199 14.95 11.03 -16.68
C SER A 199 16.30 10.71 -16.05
N ASP A 200 17.19 10.03 -16.78
CA ASP A 200 18.56 9.75 -16.31
C ASP A 200 19.32 11.03 -15.92
N ARG A 201 19.09 12.13 -16.65
CA ARG A 201 19.67 13.44 -16.31
C ARG A 201 19.15 13.97 -14.97
N GLN A 202 17.88 13.78 -14.66
CA GLN A 202 17.31 14.19 -13.37
C GLN A 202 17.80 13.28 -12.24
N ILE A 203 17.90 11.98 -12.48
CA ILE A 203 18.48 11.01 -11.53
C ILE A 203 19.90 11.43 -11.17
N GLY A 204 20.75 11.72 -12.15
CA GLY A 204 22.14 12.13 -11.92
C GLY A 204 22.30 13.47 -11.18
N ARG A 205 21.25 14.30 -11.13
CA ARG A 205 21.24 15.57 -10.37
C ARG A 205 20.66 15.43 -8.97
N ALA A 206 19.64 14.60 -8.81
CA ALA A 206 18.86 14.52 -7.57
C ALA A 206 19.33 13.40 -6.64
N VAL A 207 19.80 12.27 -7.20
CA VAL A 207 20.19 11.10 -6.41
C VAL A 207 21.62 11.29 -5.92
N ILE A 208 21.79 11.40 -4.60
CA ILE A 208 23.11 11.42 -3.99
C ILE A 208 23.82 10.10 -4.27
N LYS A 209 25.12 10.16 -4.55
CA LYS A 209 25.94 8.95 -4.59
C LYS A 209 26.40 8.68 -3.17
N GLU A 210 26.15 7.50 -2.63
CA GLU A 210 26.79 7.10 -1.37
C GLU A 210 28.33 7.19 -1.56
N PRO A 211 29.06 7.79 -0.60
CA PRO A 211 30.51 7.74 -0.64
C PRO A 211 30.95 6.27 -0.61
N LYS A 212 31.81 5.91 -1.55
CA LYS A 212 32.40 4.57 -1.65
C LYS A 212 33.31 4.27 -0.47
#